data_AF-A0A534TTS9-F1
#
_entry.id   AF-A0A534TTS9-F1
#
_cell.length_a   1.000
_cell.length_b   1.000
_cell.length_c   1.000
_cell.angle_alpha   90.00
_cell.angle_beta   90.00
_cell.angle_gamma   90.00
#
_symmetry.space_group_name_H-M   'P 1'
#
loop_
_entity.id
_entity.type
_entity.pdbx_description
1 polymer ?
#
loop_
_entity_poly.entity_id
_entity_poly.type
_entity_poly.pdbx_seq_one_letter_code
_entity_poly.pdbx_strand_id
1 'polypeptide(L)'
;MHAIARIRFDGGMLMLPSRTPYEIELLLENLDWYTARHEAVQLEIDNHRWRVAHGSSDTVEECARCHRARATLTFVNGSRVPLCVACARVAVGSRFAEWPRPEPARRAAY
;
A
#
# COMPACT_ATOMS: atom_id res chain seq x y z
N MET A 1 -17.61 12.00 9.27
CA MET A 1 -16.91 10.81 9.82
C MET A 1 -15.41 11.03 9.83
N HIS A 2 -14.73 10.67 10.92
CA HIS A 2 -13.27 10.75 11.06
C HIS A 2 -12.64 9.58 10.30
N ALA A 3 -11.85 9.88 9.25
CA ALA A 3 -11.12 8.86 8.52
C ALA A 3 -9.90 8.49 9.39
N ILE A 4 -9.92 7.27 9.92
CA ILE A 4 -8.88 6.72 10.77
C ILE A 4 -8.24 5.58 9.99
N ALA A 5 -6.93 5.66 9.80
CA ALA A 5 -6.10 4.58 9.31
C ALA A 5 -5.66 3.70 10.48
N ARG A 6 -5.64 2.39 10.26
CA ARG A 6 -5.16 1.39 11.21
C ARG A 6 -4.02 0.62 10.58
N ILE A 7 -2.88 0.56 11.24
CA ILE A 7 -1.77 -0.30 10.86
C ILE A 7 -1.73 -1.45 11.87
N ARG A 8 -1.96 -2.69 11.42
CA ARG A 8 -1.81 -3.90 12.24
C ARG A 8 -0.48 -4.54 11.92
N PHE A 9 0.22 -4.99 12.94
CA PHE A 9 1.50 -5.69 12.82
C PHE A 9 1.56 -6.77 13.89
N ASP A 10 2.55 -7.66 13.79
CA ASP A 10 2.71 -8.70 14.81
C ASP A 10 3.10 -8.06 16.14
N GLY A 11 2.21 -8.19 17.14
CA GLY A 11 2.36 -7.55 18.45
C GLY A 11 1.57 -6.25 18.67
N GLY A 12 0.77 -5.77 17.71
CA GLY A 12 -0.09 -4.63 18.00
C GLY A 12 -0.83 -3.96 16.82
N MET A 13 -1.38 -2.79 17.12
CA MET A 13 -2.05 -1.94 16.15
C MET A 13 -1.75 -0.46 16.46
N LEU A 14 -1.44 0.30 15.42
CA LEU A 14 -1.38 1.75 15.46
C LEU A 14 -2.61 2.34 14.77
N MET A 15 -3.20 3.38 15.36
CA MET A 15 -4.28 4.15 14.74
C MET A 15 -3.79 5.57 14.48
N LEU A 16 -3.95 6.04 13.25
CA LEU A 16 -3.56 7.37 12.81
C LEU A 16 -4.73 8.06 12.09
N PRO A 17 -4.90 9.37 12.23
CA PRO A 17 -5.81 10.11 11.36
C PRO A 17 -5.32 10.05 9.90
N SER A 18 -6.23 10.15 8.93
CA SER A 18 -5.91 10.01 7.50
C SER A 18 -6.73 10.94 6.59
N ARG A 19 -7.06 12.14 7.06
CA ARG A 19 -7.90 13.11 6.36
C ARG A 19 -7.10 14.14 5.57
N THR A 20 -5.95 14.55 6.09
CA THR A 20 -5.15 15.60 5.46
C THR A 20 -3.96 15.01 4.71
N PRO A 21 -3.43 15.69 3.68
CA PRO A 21 -2.20 15.27 3.02
C PRO A 21 -1.05 15.07 4.01
N TYR A 22 -0.97 15.90 5.04
CA TYR A 22 0.03 15.78 6.11
C TYR A 22 -0.15 14.50 6.94
N GLU A 23 -1.38 14.19 7.31
CA GLU A 23 -1.70 12.94 8.03
C GLU A 23 -1.40 11.70 7.19
N ILE A 24 -1.58 11.78 5.86
CA ILE A 24 -1.18 10.72 4.94
C ILE A 24 0.35 10.57 4.87
N GLU A 25 1.12 11.66 4.87
CA GLU A 25 2.58 11.54 4.95
C GLU A 25 3.00 10.85 6.24
N LEU A 26 2.44 11.27 7.37
CA LEU A 26 2.74 10.67 8.67
C LEU A 26 2.38 9.17 8.70
N LEU A 27 1.27 8.80 8.06
CA LEU A 27 0.88 7.40 7.90
C LEU A 27 1.90 6.61 7.08
N LEU A 28 2.39 7.16 5.97
CA LEU A 28 3.39 6.52 5.11
C LEU A 28 4.74 6.38 5.81
N GLU A 29 5.17 7.38 6.57
CA GLU A 29 6.38 7.32 7.39
C GLU A 29 6.29 6.22 8.45
N ASN A 30 5.14 6.12 9.14
CA ASN A 30 4.92 5.05 10.10
C ASN A 30 4.90 3.69 9.40
N LEU A 31 4.25 3.56 8.25
CA LEU A 31 4.26 2.32 7.49
C LEU A 31 5.67 1.86 7.17
N ASP A 32 6.55 2.75 6.70
CA ASP A 32 7.95 2.42 6.42
C ASP A 32 8.66 1.86 7.65
N TRP A 33 8.53 2.54 8.79
CA TRP A 33 9.15 2.13 10.05
C TRP A 33 8.64 0.77 10.54
N TYR A 34 7.31 0.55 10.52
CA TYR A 34 6.73 -0.71 10.98
C TYR A 34 6.99 -1.87 10.00
N THR A 35 7.01 -1.64 8.69
CA THR A 35 7.39 -2.69 7.72
C THR A 35 8.85 -3.08 7.82
N ALA A 36 9.75 -2.13 8.12
CA ALA A 36 11.16 -2.43 8.36
C ALA A 36 11.34 -3.36 9.58
N ARG A 37 10.45 -3.24 10.57
CA ARG A 37 10.53 -3.98 11.84
C ARG A 37 9.76 -5.31 11.84
N HIS A 38 8.66 -5.40 11.11
CA HIS A 38 7.73 -6.54 11.16
C HIS A 38 7.62 -7.30 9.82
N GLU A 39 8.48 -7.01 8.84
CA GLU A 39 8.52 -7.52 7.46
C GLU A 39 7.27 -7.17 6.60
N ALA A 40 6.08 -7.32 7.18
CA ALA A 40 4.81 -6.94 6.58
C ALA A 40 3.82 -6.43 7.63
N VAL A 41 3.03 -5.43 7.23
CA VAL A 41 1.97 -4.85 8.06
C VAL A 41 0.67 -4.80 7.29
N GLN A 42 -0.45 -4.77 8.00
CA GLN A 42 -1.77 -4.62 7.40
C GLN A 42 -2.28 -3.20 7.63
N LEU A 43 -2.40 -2.42 6.57
CA LEU A 43 -3.05 -1.13 6.59
C LEU A 43 -4.56 -1.30 6.38
N GLU A 44 -5.39 -0.63 7.17
CA GLU A 44 -6.83 -0.54 6.99
C GLU A 44 -7.30 0.92 7.03
N ILE A 45 -8.03 1.37 6.01
CA ILE A 45 -8.60 2.71 5.92
C ILE A 45 -9.97 2.57 5.28
N ASP A 46 -11.01 3.15 5.87
CA ASP A 46 -12.39 3.12 5.35
C ASP A 46 -12.82 1.72 4.86
N ASN A 47 -12.58 0.70 5.69
CA ASN A 47 -12.90 -0.71 5.47
C ASN A 47 -12.13 -1.40 4.31
N HIS A 48 -11.14 -0.74 3.73
CA HIS A 48 -10.23 -1.34 2.76
C HIS A 48 -8.99 -1.80 3.49
N ARG A 49 -8.54 -3.02 3.16
CA ARG A 49 -7.37 -3.65 3.78
C ARG A 49 -6.27 -3.84 2.75
N TRP A 50 -5.06 -3.45 3.10
CA TRP A 50 -3.86 -3.64 2.30
C TRP A 50 -2.80 -4.31 3.15
N ARG A 51 -2.04 -5.21 2.54
CA ARG A 51 -0.78 -5.69 3.07
C ARG A 51 0.31 -4.79 2.51
N VAL A 52 1.09 -4.17 3.39
CA VAL A 52 2.25 -3.36 3.04
C VAL A 52 3.48 -4.14 3.48
N ALA A 53 4.45 -4.31 2.59
CA ALA A 53 5.70 -5.01 2.89
C ALA A 53 6.83 -4.34 2.14
N HIS A 54 8.06 -4.50 2.62
CA HIS A 54 9.21 -4.14 1.78
C HIS A 54 9.34 -5.15 0.63
N GLY A 55 9.54 -4.64 -0.59
CA GLY A 55 9.79 -5.52 -1.74
C GLY A 55 11.13 -6.24 -1.57
N SER A 56 11.16 -7.55 -1.76
CA SER A 56 12.43 -8.29 -1.83
C SER A 56 13.22 -7.85 -3.06
N SER A 57 14.50 -7.55 -2.91
CA SER A 57 15.37 -7.11 -4.00
C SER A 57 15.47 -8.10 -5.17
N ASP A 58 15.06 -9.35 -4.97
CA ASP A 58 15.17 -10.44 -5.94
C ASP A 58 14.11 -10.40 -7.04
N THR A 59 13.08 -9.56 -6.90
CA THR A 59 12.07 -9.37 -7.94
C THR A 59 11.88 -7.89 -8.19
N VAL A 60 12.38 -7.40 -9.33
CA VAL A 60 12.08 -6.05 -9.86
C VAL A 60 10.63 -6.06 -10.31
N GLU A 61 9.72 -6.08 -9.34
CA GLU A 61 8.31 -6.00 -9.65
C GLU A 61 7.98 -4.54 -9.95
N GLU A 62 7.33 -4.27 -11.08
CA GLU A 62 6.95 -2.92 -11.47
C GLU A 62 5.67 -2.49 -10.74
N CYS A 63 5.51 -1.18 -10.52
CA CYS A 63 4.25 -0.63 -10.06
C CYS A 63 3.20 -0.76 -11.17
N ALA A 64 2.07 -1.43 -10.91
CA ALA A 64 1.06 -1.65 -11.95
C ALA A 64 0.32 -0.38 -12.44
N ARG A 65 0.54 0.78 -11.81
CA ARG A 65 -0.06 2.05 -12.24
C ARG A 65 0.91 2.94 -13.02
N CYS A 66 2.19 2.96 -12.65
CA CYS A 66 3.17 3.87 -13.26
C CYS A 66 4.31 3.14 -13.96
N HIS A 67 4.33 1.81 -13.94
CA HIS A 67 5.37 0.93 -14.51
C HIS A 67 6.79 1.26 -14.07
N ARG A 68 6.96 2.04 -13.01
CA ARG A 68 8.27 2.32 -12.43
C ARG A 68 8.68 1.18 -11.51
N ALA A 69 9.99 0.91 -11.46
CA ALA A 69 10.59 0.02 -10.48
C ALA A 69 10.08 0.41 -9.08
N ARG A 70 9.61 -0.58 -8.32
CA ARG A 70 9.02 -0.33 -7.00
C ARG A 70 10.08 0.27 -6.08
N ALA A 71 9.70 1.37 -5.43
CA ALA A 71 10.39 1.82 -4.24
C ALA A 71 10.30 0.75 -3.14
N THR A 72 11.11 0.89 -2.11
CA THR A 72 11.29 -0.03 -0.98
C THR A 72 9.98 -0.64 -0.46
N LEU A 73 8.89 0.13 -0.42
CA LEU A 73 7.56 -0.31 0.04
C LEU A 73 6.62 -0.72 -1.11
N THR A 74 5.98 -1.87 -0.90
CA THR A 74 5.00 -2.48 -1.79
C THR A 74 3.65 -2.58 -1.09
N PHE A 75 2.60 -2.07 -1.75
CA PHE A 75 1.23 -2.13 -1.25
C PHE A 75 0.40 -3.14 -2.06
N VAL A 76 -0.15 -4.15 -1.39
CA VAL A 76 -0.96 -5.23 -1.99
C VAL A 76 -2.36 -5.22 -1.38
N ASN A 77 -3.41 -5.25 -2.19
CA ASN A 77 -4.80 -5.36 -1.72
C ASN A 77 -5.40 -6.70 -2.16
N GLY A 78 -5.39 -7.72 -1.30
CA GLY A 78 -5.91 -9.04 -1.64
C GLY A 78 -5.24 -9.63 -2.88
N SER A 79 -6.03 -9.97 -3.91
CA SER A 79 -5.57 -10.49 -5.21
C SER A 79 -5.18 -9.40 -6.22
N ARG A 80 -4.98 -8.15 -5.78
CA ARG A 80 -4.67 -7.03 -6.68
C ARG A 80 -3.17 -6.84 -6.88
N VAL A 81 -2.86 -6.26 -8.04
CA VAL A 81 -1.51 -5.87 -8.43
C VAL A 81 -0.89 -4.89 -7.43
N PRO A 82 0.43 -5.00 -7.19
CA PRO A 82 1.07 -4.17 -6.19
C PRO A 82 1.41 -2.77 -6.72
N LEU A 83 1.31 -1.79 -5.82
CA LEU A 83 1.60 -0.37 -6.11
C LEU A 83 2.81 0.14 -5.34
N CYS A 84 3.52 1.11 -5.94
CA CYS A 84 4.57 1.87 -5.26
C CYS A 84 3.99 2.94 -4.32
N VAL A 85 4.82 3.45 -3.39
CA VAL A 85 4.47 4.51 -2.43
C VAL A 85 3.80 5.70 -3.09
N ALA A 86 4.32 6.20 -4.22
CA ALA A 86 3.75 7.37 -4.90
C ALA A 86 2.33 7.12 -5.42
N CYS A 87 2.09 5.94 -6.01
CA CYS A 87 0.76 5.56 -6.49
C CYS A 87 -0.18 5.20 -5.32
N ALA A 88 0.34 4.62 -4.25
CA ALA A 88 -0.40 4.38 -3.02
C ALA A 88 -0.80 5.70 -2.35
N ARG A 89 0.08 6.71 -2.32
CA ARG A 89 -0.20 8.05 -1.80
C ARG A 89 -1.36 8.71 -2.55
N VAL A 90 -1.40 8.60 -3.87
CA VAL A 90 -2.53 9.10 -4.68
C VAL A 90 -3.80 8.28 -4.40
N ALA A 91 -3.70 6.95 -4.29
CA ALA A 91 -4.86 6.10 -4.03
C ALA A 91 -5.45 6.31 -2.62
N VAL A 92 -4.60 6.55 -1.62
CA VAL A 92 -4.96 6.78 -0.22
C VAL A 92 -5.45 8.22 -0.01
N GLY A 93 -4.75 9.23 -0.57
CA GLY A 93 -5.08 10.65 -0.39
C GLY A 93 -6.31 11.14 -1.17
N SER A 94 -6.71 10.46 -2.25
CA SER A 94 -7.85 10.87 -3.09
C SER A 94 -9.22 10.35 -2.63
N ARG A 95 -9.34 9.73 -1.44
CA ARG A 95 -10.51 8.91 -1.08
C ARG A 95 -10.84 7.87 -2.15
N PHE A 96 -9.87 7.03 -2.53
CA PHE A 96 -10.12 5.86 -3.38
C PHE A 96 -10.50 6.16 -4.85
N ALA A 97 -9.86 7.14 -5.49
CA ALA A 97 -9.91 7.23 -6.96
C ALA A 97 -9.06 6.09 -7.57
N GLU A 98 -9.74 4.97 -7.79
CA GLU A 98 -9.37 3.87 -8.70
C GLU A 98 -7.99 3.26 -8.43
N TRP A 99 -7.96 2.28 -7.52
CA TRP A 99 -6.92 1.26 -7.57
C TRP A 99 -7.10 0.47 -8.88
N PRO A 100 -6.11 0.41 -9.78
CA PRO A 100 -6.24 -0.36 -11.01
C PRO A 100 -6.51 -1.81 -10.64
N ARG A 101 -7.63 -2.36 -11.14
CA ARG A 101 -7.86 -3.81 -11.05
C ARG A 101 -6.73 -4.47 -11.83
N PRO A 102 -6.17 -5.61 -11.38
CA PRO A 102 -5.28 -6.38 -12.23
C PRO A 102 -6.02 -6.61 -13.55
N GLU A 103 -5.46 -6.14 -14.67
CA GLU A 103 -5.91 -6.62 -15.97
C GLU A 103 -5.81 -8.15 -15.91
N PRO A 104 -6.86 -8.90 -16.30
CA PRO A 104 -6.75 -10.35 -16.33
C PRO A 104 -5.55 -10.68 -17.19
N ALA A 105 -4.58 -11.40 -16.61
CA ALA A 105 -3.36 -11.78 -17.29
C ALA A 105 -3.72 -12.27 -18.69
N ARG A 106 -3.34 -11.52 -19.72
CA ARG A 106 -3.46 -12.00 -21.09
C ARG A 106 -2.63 -13.27 -21.12
N ARG A 107 -3.31 -14.42 -21.10
CA ARG A 107 -2.70 -15.73 -21.29
C ARG A 107 -1.77 -15.59 -22.48
N ALA A 108 -0.47 -15.73 -22.24
CA ALA A 108 0.49 -15.90 -23.31
C ALA A 108 -0.01 -17.11 -24.11
N ALA A 109 -0.51 -16.85 -25.32
CA ALA A 109 -0.83 -17.88 -26.27
C ALA A 109 0.50 -18.50 -26.70
N TYR A 110 0.63 -19.80 -26.45
CA TYR A 110 1.67 -20.67 -26.98
C TYR A 110 1.54 -20.79 -28.51
#